data_AF-A0A519JXP7-F1
#
_entry.id   AF-A0A519JXP7-F1
#
_cell.length_a   1.000
_cell.length_b   1.000
_cell.length_c   1.000
_cell.angle_alpha   90.00
_cell.angle_beta   90.00
_cell.angle_gamma   90.00
#
_symmetry.space_group_name_H-M   'P 1'
#
loop_
_entity.id
_entity.type
_entity.pdbx_description
1 polymer ?
#
loop_
_entity_poly.entity_id
_entity_poly.type
_entity_poly.pdbx_seq_one_letter_code
_entity_poly.pdbx_strand_id
1 'polypeptide(L)'
;MNRRQLGLGAAVSALASSFSAGALAQTRDPGAVAFYDSFNDQLARLPATIQPDVRAFYEMNGWRPVWTADRVRVLQSSAARAERHGLSQADFFDFSALTADRAGGEMKTTAAAMTYARVLAEGRVRPETVEDLWEMEKNRVDLPAGLNDALATNRLLDWFEGLAPTDIGYSNLSAGYVRYRRLINSGGGWPAFRVGANIEPGGSDPRLPLIVQRLVAEGDLSAADGARISAMGNVYGPDLQAGVRSFQARHGLAADGRIGTGTQRSLS
;
A
#
# COMPACT_ATOMS: atom_id res chain seq x y z
N MET A 1 -52.81 30.39 64.08
CA MET A 1 -52.63 29.17 64.90
C MET A 1 -51.18 29.11 65.38
N ASN A 2 -51.00 28.88 66.68
CA ASN A 2 -49.74 28.70 67.46
C ASN A 2 -48.75 27.70 66.79
N ARG A 3 -47.43 27.70 66.98
CA ARG A 3 -46.54 27.68 68.18
C ARG A 3 -45.10 28.06 67.74
N ARG A 4 -44.30 28.87 68.47
CA ARG A 4 -43.25 28.47 69.48
C ARG A 4 -42.37 27.28 69.00
N GLN A 5 -41.05 27.21 69.14
CA GLN A 5 -39.97 27.95 69.80
C GLN A 5 -38.64 27.19 69.47
N LEU A 6 -37.48 27.88 69.49
CA LEU A 6 -36.12 27.43 69.93
C LEU A 6 -35.53 26.16 69.28
N GLY A 7 -34.29 26.08 68.79
CA GLY A 7 -33.04 26.74 69.15
C GLY A 7 -31.93 25.67 69.16
N LEU A 8 -30.67 26.13 69.14
CA LEU A 8 -29.39 25.42 69.35
C LEU A 8 -28.65 24.93 68.09
N GLY A 9 -27.42 25.44 67.99
CA GLY A 9 -26.47 25.13 66.95
C GLY A 9 -25.64 23.88 67.20
N ALA A 10 -24.87 23.52 66.19
CA ALA A 10 -23.70 22.66 66.30
C ALA A 10 -22.67 23.19 65.31
N ALA A 11 -21.54 23.66 65.85
CA ALA A 11 -20.36 23.98 65.08
C ALA A 11 -19.80 22.67 64.50
N VAL A 12 -19.71 22.56 63.18
CA VAL A 12 -18.98 21.47 62.53
C VAL A 12 -17.55 21.94 62.35
N SER A 13 -16.67 21.50 63.25
CA SER A 13 -15.24 21.57 63.06
C SER A 13 -14.87 20.69 61.85
N ALA A 14 -14.48 21.32 60.74
CA ALA A 14 -13.90 20.62 59.61
C ALA A 14 -12.52 20.08 60.02
N LEU A 15 -12.43 18.77 60.25
CA LEU A 15 -11.17 18.05 60.32
C LEU A 15 -10.52 18.13 58.93
N ALA A 16 -9.51 18.99 58.80
CA ALA A 16 -8.60 18.96 57.67
C ALA A 16 -7.75 17.71 57.76
N SER A 17 -8.21 16.62 57.14
CA SER A 17 -7.38 15.44 56.89
C SER A 17 -6.33 15.82 55.84
N SER A 18 -5.12 16.11 56.29
CA SER A 18 -3.94 16.21 55.44
C SER A 18 -3.68 14.83 54.80
N PHE A 19 -4.21 14.60 53.61
CA PHE A 19 -3.67 13.57 52.73
C PHE A 19 -2.29 14.03 52.29
N SER A 20 -1.25 13.53 52.96
CA SER A 20 0.08 13.48 52.37
C SER A 20 -0.04 12.65 51.10
N ALA A 21 -0.10 13.32 49.96
CA ALA A 21 0.14 12.71 48.66
C ALA A 21 1.58 12.21 48.67
N GLY A 22 1.78 10.99 49.19
CA GLY A 22 2.97 10.22 48.93
C GLY A 22 3.03 10.06 47.42
N ALA A 23 3.88 10.84 46.78
CA ALA A 23 4.28 10.63 45.41
C ALA A 23 4.87 9.22 45.35
N LEU A 24 4.04 8.23 45.01
CA LEU A 24 4.50 7.02 44.38
C LEU A 24 5.11 7.49 43.07
N ALA A 25 6.41 7.80 43.11
CA ALA A 25 7.23 7.81 41.92
C ALA A 25 7.02 6.44 41.28
N GLN A 26 6.13 6.37 40.29
CA GLN A 26 6.08 5.24 39.38
C GLN A 26 7.50 5.14 38.82
N THR A 27 8.25 4.18 39.33
CA THR A 27 9.58 3.86 38.84
C THR A 27 9.38 3.52 37.37
N ARG A 28 9.78 4.45 36.49
CA ARG A 28 9.73 4.22 35.05
C ARG A 28 10.49 2.93 34.77
N ASP A 29 9.89 2.08 33.93
CA ASP A 29 10.51 0.84 33.47
C ASP A 29 11.96 1.11 33.03
N PRO A 30 12.98 0.44 33.60
CA PRO A 30 14.38 0.70 33.27
C PRO A 30 14.68 0.63 31.77
N GLY A 31 13.98 -0.24 31.04
CA GLY A 31 14.11 -0.33 29.58
C GLY A 31 13.62 0.93 28.85
N ALA A 32 12.53 1.54 29.32
CA ALA A 32 12.01 2.78 28.75
C ALA A 32 12.92 3.98 29.03
N VAL A 33 13.55 4.02 30.22
CA VAL A 33 14.53 5.05 30.56
C VAL A 33 15.76 4.94 29.66
N ALA A 34 16.35 3.74 29.53
CA ALA A 34 17.52 3.53 28.68
C ALA A 34 17.24 3.84 27.20
N PHE A 35 16.05 3.52 26.71
CA PHE A 35 15.64 3.88 25.36
C PHE A 35 15.53 5.40 25.19
N TYR A 36 14.81 6.08 26.10
CA TYR A 36 14.66 7.53 26.08
C TYR A 36 16.00 8.28 26.11
N ASP A 37 16.95 7.82 26.92
CA ASP A 37 18.26 8.47 27.07
C ASP A 37 19.07 8.48 25.77
N SER A 38 18.92 7.43 24.94
CA SER A 38 19.57 7.36 23.62
C SER A 38 18.69 7.82 22.46
N PHE A 39 17.41 8.13 22.72
CA PHE A 39 16.40 8.38 21.70
C PHE A 39 16.76 9.55 20.79
N ASN A 40 17.12 10.71 21.36
CA ASN A 40 17.40 11.91 20.58
C ASN A 40 18.58 11.73 19.61
N ASP A 41 19.63 11.02 20.04
CA ASP A 41 20.80 10.72 19.20
C ASP A 41 20.45 9.77 18.05
N GLN A 42 19.58 8.79 18.30
CA GLN A 42 19.10 7.90 17.25
C GLN A 42 18.15 8.61 16.29
N LEU A 43 17.24 9.44 16.81
CA LEU A 43 16.30 10.23 16.02
C LEU A 43 17.03 11.18 15.07
N ALA A 44 18.11 11.83 15.52
CA ALA A 44 18.91 12.74 14.72
C ALA A 44 19.56 12.09 13.49
N ARG A 45 19.69 10.75 13.46
CA ARG A 45 20.21 9.98 12.31
C ARG A 45 19.15 9.68 11.25
N LEU A 46 17.88 9.90 11.56
CA LEU A 46 16.77 9.71 10.63
C LEU A 46 16.55 10.98 9.78
N PRO A 47 15.95 10.87 8.58
CA PRO A 47 15.58 12.03 7.78
C PRO A 47 14.73 13.03 8.57
N ALA A 48 15.03 14.33 8.50
CA ALA A 48 14.35 15.36 9.29
C ALA A 48 12.82 15.36 9.10
N THR A 49 12.34 14.97 7.93
CA THR A 49 10.91 14.90 7.58
C THR A 49 10.12 13.85 8.37
N ILE A 50 10.76 12.78 8.86
CA ILE A 50 10.08 11.70 9.60
C ILE A 50 10.26 11.83 11.12
N GLN A 51 11.19 12.66 11.58
CA GLN A 51 11.51 12.79 13.00
C GLN A 51 10.31 13.20 13.89
N PRO A 52 9.44 14.14 13.48
CA PRO A 52 8.28 14.50 14.30
C PRO A 52 7.32 13.33 14.52
N ASP A 53 7.04 12.56 13.46
CA ASP A 53 6.14 11.41 13.51
C ASP A 53 6.70 10.31 14.43
N VAL A 54 8.00 9.99 14.29
CA VAL A 54 8.66 8.99 15.12
C VAL A 54 8.64 9.40 16.60
N ARG A 55 8.91 10.68 16.89
CA ARG A 55 8.82 11.21 18.26
C ARG A 55 7.41 11.09 18.82
N ALA A 56 6.40 11.55 18.08
CA ALA A 56 5.01 11.48 18.52
C ALA A 56 4.60 10.04 18.86
N PHE A 57 5.01 9.06 18.05
CA PHE A 57 4.73 7.65 18.30
C PHE A 57 5.36 7.11 19.59
N TYR A 58 6.66 7.36 19.84
CA TYR A 58 7.29 6.89 21.08
C TYR A 58 6.84 7.65 22.32
N GLU A 59 6.46 8.92 22.18
CA GLU A 59 5.83 9.66 23.27
C GLU A 59 4.49 9.02 23.67
N MET A 60 3.66 8.64 22.69
CA MET A 60 2.40 7.91 22.93
C MET A 60 2.61 6.53 23.55
N ASN A 61 3.64 5.80 23.15
CA ASN A 61 3.89 4.43 23.63
C ASN A 61 4.65 4.36 24.97
N GLY A 62 4.97 5.52 25.57
CA GLY A 62 5.69 5.60 26.84
C GLY A 62 7.19 5.31 26.72
N TRP A 63 7.80 5.65 25.58
CA TRP A 63 9.23 5.51 25.27
C TRP A 63 9.74 4.08 25.32
N ARG A 64 8.95 3.14 24.80
CA ARG A 64 9.27 1.71 24.78
C ARG A 64 9.55 1.24 23.36
N PRO A 65 10.58 0.39 23.16
CA PRO A 65 10.77 -0.29 21.89
C PRO A 65 9.58 -1.23 21.61
N VAL A 66 9.16 -1.29 20.36
CA VAL A 66 7.98 -2.03 19.92
C VAL A 66 8.28 -3.17 18.96
N TRP A 67 9.42 -3.18 18.28
CA TRP A 67 9.68 -4.17 17.22
C TRP A 67 10.22 -5.49 17.78
N THR A 68 9.31 -6.43 18.01
CA THR A 68 9.64 -7.84 18.26
C THR A 68 9.83 -8.60 16.95
N ALA A 69 10.45 -9.78 17.00
CA ALA A 69 10.59 -10.66 15.83
C ALA A 69 9.22 -11.00 15.20
N ASP A 70 8.16 -11.14 16.00
CA ASP A 70 6.80 -11.35 15.51
C ASP A 70 6.27 -10.14 14.74
N ARG A 71 6.40 -8.93 15.30
CA ARG A 71 5.95 -7.69 14.66
C ARG A 71 6.73 -7.41 13.37
N VAL A 72 8.03 -7.70 13.35
CA VAL A 72 8.85 -7.61 12.13
C VAL A 72 8.36 -8.60 11.06
N ARG A 73 7.97 -9.83 11.42
CA ARG A 73 7.39 -10.79 10.45
C ARG A 73 6.05 -10.32 9.89
N VAL A 74 5.21 -9.66 10.71
CA VAL A 74 3.96 -9.05 10.23
C VAL A 74 4.25 -7.86 9.31
N LEU A 75 5.25 -7.03 9.64
CA LEU A 75 5.70 -5.94 8.79
C LEU A 75 6.24 -6.45 7.45
N GLN A 76 7.05 -7.52 7.44
CA GLN A 76 7.51 -8.20 6.22
C GLN A 76 6.34 -8.69 5.37
N SER A 77 5.32 -9.28 6.00
CA SER A 77 4.11 -9.73 5.31
C SER A 77 3.35 -8.56 4.69
N SER A 78 3.30 -7.41 5.37
CA SER A 78 2.68 -6.18 4.85
C SER A 78 3.49 -5.58 3.70
N ALA A 79 4.82 -5.58 3.82
CA ALA A 79 5.74 -5.09 2.79
C ALA A 79 5.76 -5.96 1.54
N ALA A 80 5.61 -7.29 1.66
CA ALA A 80 5.49 -8.20 0.53
C ALA A 80 4.26 -7.92 -0.36
N ARG A 81 3.29 -7.15 0.14
CA ARG A 81 2.10 -6.72 -0.61
C ARG A 81 2.30 -5.39 -1.33
N ALA A 82 3.44 -4.72 -1.18
CA ALA A 82 3.73 -3.44 -1.82
C ALA A 82 3.54 -3.48 -3.34
N GLU A 83 3.86 -4.61 -3.99
CA GLU A 83 3.72 -4.74 -5.45
C GLU A 83 2.29 -4.47 -5.92
N ARG A 84 1.26 -4.86 -5.16
CA ARG A 84 -0.13 -4.61 -5.60
C ARG A 84 -0.48 -3.11 -5.67
N HIS A 85 0.29 -2.27 -4.97
CA HIS A 85 0.16 -0.83 -4.98
C HIS A 85 1.10 -0.17 -6.02
N GLY A 86 1.74 -0.94 -6.90
CA GLY A 86 2.75 -0.44 -7.83
C GLY A 86 4.06 -0.03 -7.15
N LEU A 87 4.32 -0.51 -5.93
CA LEU A 87 5.48 -0.16 -5.12
C LEU A 87 6.48 -1.32 -5.04
N SER A 88 7.75 -0.99 -4.86
CA SER A 88 8.79 -1.97 -4.52
C SER A 88 9.00 -1.99 -3.00
N GLN A 89 9.00 -3.18 -2.40
CA GLN A 89 9.34 -3.35 -0.98
C GLN A 89 10.73 -2.78 -0.66
N ALA A 90 11.69 -2.97 -1.58
CA ALA A 90 13.08 -2.56 -1.39
C ALA A 90 13.26 -1.04 -1.33
N ASP A 91 12.26 -0.26 -1.78
CA ASP A 91 12.30 1.21 -1.66
C ASP A 91 12.14 1.70 -0.22
N PHE A 92 11.64 0.84 0.67
CA PHE A 92 11.31 1.19 2.05
C PHE A 92 12.07 0.36 3.08
N PHE A 93 12.29 -0.93 2.78
CA PHE A 93 12.79 -1.88 3.76
C PHE A 93 14.03 -2.62 3.27
N ASP A 94 15.11 -2.50 4.04
CA ASP A 94 16.20 -3.47 4.06
C ASP A 94 16.10 -4.28 5.37
N PHE A 95 15.28 -5.32 5.37
CA PHE A 95 15.07 -6.14 6.58
C PHE A 95 16.36 -6.84 7.05
N SER A 96 17.33 -7.06 6.16
CA SER A 96 18.61 -7.66 6.54
C SER A 96 19.44 -6.69 7.36
N ALA A 97 19.51 -5.42 6.94
CA ALA A 97 20.17 -4.37 7.70
C ALA A 97 19.43 -4.02 8.99
N LEU A 98 18.08 -3.96 8.95
CA LEU A 98 17.26 -3.65 10.13
C LEU A 98 17.40 -4.70 11.24
N THR A 99 17.54 -5.98 10.87
CA THR A 99 17.69 -7.08 11.85
C THR A 99 19.13 -7.22 12.37
N ALA A 100 20.13 -6.83 11.57
CA ALA A 100 21.53 -6.82 11.97
C ALA A 100 21.87 -5.67 12.95
N ASP A 101 21.23 -4.51 12.79
CA ASP A 101 21.44 -3.34 13.64
C ASP A 101 20.61 -3.42 14.93
N ARG A 102 21.11 -4.11 15.96
CA ARG A 102 20.40 -4.21 17.24
C ARG A 102 20.25 -2.88 17.99
N ALA A 103 21.12 -1.90 17.74
CA ALA A 103 21.14 -0.63 18.47
C ALA A 103 20.25 0.43 17.81
N GLY A 104 20.19 0.48 16.48
CA GLY A 104 19.41 1.45 15.70
C GLY A 104 18.23 0.85 14.94
N GLY A 105 18.06 -0.47 14.94
CA GLY A 105 17.02 -1.18 14.19
C GLY A 105 15.62 -0.79 14.61
N GLU A 106 15.38 -0.49 15.89
CA GLU A 106 14.09 -0.02 16.41
C GLU A 106 13.63 1.26 15.71
N MET A 107 14.46 2.31 15.74
CA MET A 107 14.16 3.61 15.16
C MET A 107 14.07 3.57 13.63
N LYS A 108 14.98 2.83 12.98
CA LYS A 108 14.97 2.65 11.51
C LYS A 108 13.75 1.86 11.05
N THR A 109 13.32 0.84 11.81
CA THR A 109 12.12 0.06 11.46
C THR A 109 10.86 0.91 11.61
N THR A 110 10.75 1.72 12.67
CA THR A 110 9.63 2.66 12.85
C THR A 110 9.59 3.69 11.71
N ALA A 111 10.74 4.30 11.37
CA ALA A 111 10.83 5.26 10.28
C ALA A 111 10.44 4.64 8.92
N ALA A 112 10.92 3.43 8.63
CA ALA A 112 10.57 2.70 7.40
C ALA A 112 9.08 2.34 7.35
N ALA A 113 8.51 1.85 8.46
CA ALA A 113 7.09 1.52 8.58
C ALA A 113 6.21 2.76 8.36
N MET A 114 6.54 3.90 8.98
CA MET A 114 5.82 5.16 8.80
C MET A 114 5.97 5.73 7.39
N THR A 115 7.15 5.64 6.79
CA THR A 115 7.39 6.09 5.41
C THR A 115 6.56 5.27 4.43
N TYR A 116 6.52 3.94 4.60
CA TYR A 116 5.66 3.07 3.80
C TYR A 116 4.18 3.38 4.01
N ALA A 117 3.74 3.53 5.25
CA ALA A 117 2.36 3.89 5.61
C ALA A 117 1.93 5.22 4.96
N ARG A 118 2.80 6.23 4.98
CA ARG A 118 2.58 7.52 4.32
C ARG A 118 2.37 7.36 2.82
N VAL A 119 3.20 6.57 2.16
CA VAL A 119 3.07 6.35 0.71
C VAL A 119 1.78 5.60 0.37
N LEU A 120 1.35 4.64 1.19
CA LEU A 120 0.05 3.97 0.99
C LEU A 120 -1.12 4.95 1.14
N ALA A 121 -1.07 5.80 2.16
CA ALA A 121 -2.15 6.73 2.48
C ALA A 121 -2.23 7.94 1.53
N GLU A 122 -1.08 8.52 1.19
CA GLU A 122 -0.98 9.84 0.56
C GLU A 122 -0.42 9.78 -0.87
N GLY A 123 0.10 8.62 -1.30
CA GLY A 123 0.79 8.43 -2.57
C GLY A 123 2.28 8.80 -2.51
N ARG A 124 3.06 8.29 -3.49
CA ARG A 124 4.51 8.56 -3.60
C ARG A 124 4.82 9.89 -4.29
N VAL A 125 3.95 10.31 -5.20
CA VAL A 125 4.10 11.51 -6.00
C VAL A 125 3.10 12.54 -5.53
N ARG A 126 3.54 13.79 -5.40
CA ARG A 126 2.64 14.90 -5.11
C ARG A 126 1.87 15.26 -6.38
N PRO A 127 0.54 15.14 -6.43
CA PRO A 127 -0.23 15.40 -7.65
C PRO A 127 0.02 16.80 -8.23
N GLU A 128 0.14 17.82 -7.36
CA GLU A 128 0.45 19.21 -7.76
C GLU A 128 1.81 19.39 -8.47
N THR A 129 2.69 18.38 -8.44
CA THR A 129 3.97 18.43 -9.18
C THR A 129 3.87 17.86 -10.59
N VAL A 130 2.72 17.26 -10.92
CA VAL A 130 2.45 16.62 -12.21
C VAL A 130 1.37 17.40 -12.97
N GLU A 131 0.31 17.83 -12.28
CA GLU A 131 -0.81 18.57 -12.85
C GLU A 131 -1.07 19.86 -12.07
N ASP A 132 -0.98 21.00 -12.73
CA ASP A 132 -1.16 22.32 -12.11
C ASP A 132 -2.60 22.55 -11.62
N LEU A 133 -3.59 21.92 -12.28
CA LEU A 133 -5.02 22.03 -11.98
C LEU A 133 -5.55 20.87 -11.12
N TRP A 134 -4.77 20.47 -10.11
CA TRP A 134 -5.19 19.41 -9.20
C TRP A 134 -6.03 19.96 -8.04
N GLU A 135 -7.34 19.66 -8.02
CA GLU A 135 -8.29 20.16 -7.01
C GLU A 135 -8.64 19.16 -5.91
N MET A 136 -8.20 17.89 -6.00
CA MET A 136 -8.56 16.88 -5.02
C MET A 136 -7.73 17.03 -3.73
N GLU A 137 -8.41 17.06 -2.58
CA GLU A 137 -7.75 17.03 -1.28
C GLU A 137 -7.03 15.69 -1.06
N LYS A 138 -5.83 15.78 -0.49
CA LYS A 138 -5.06 14.57 -0.11
C LYS A 138 -5.70 13.94 1.11
N ASN A 139 -5.77 12.61 1.08
CA ASN A 139 -5.98 11.87 2.30
C ASN A 139 -4.84 12.21 3.28
N ARG A 140 -5.18 12.49 4.54
CA ARG A 140 -4.21 12.73 5.61
C ARG A 140 -4.57 11.82 6.77
N VAL A 141 -3.62 10.98 7.14
CA VAL A 141 -3.77 10.00 8.22
C VAL A 141 -2.79 10.34 9.33
N ASP A 142 -3.25 10.28 10.57
CA ASP A 142 -2.37 10.32 11.74
C ASP A 142 -1.61 8.99 11.84
N LEU A 143 -0.44 8.94 11.18
CA LEU A 143 0.39 7.74 11.13
C LEU A 143 0.96 7.35 12.50
N PRO A 144 1.43 8.27 13.35
CA PRO A 144 1.84 7.94 14.72
C PRO A 144 0.74 7.27 15.53
N ALA A 145 -0.46 7.85 15.58
CA ALA A 145 -1.58 7.26 16.32
C ALA A 145 -2.02 5.92 15.71
N GLY A 146 -2.15 5.86 14.38
CA GLY A 146 -2.53 4.64 13.67
C GLY A 146 -1.57 3.47 13.91
N LEU A 147 -0.25 3.72 13.86
CA LEU A 147 0.76 2.69 14.15
C LEU A 147 0.68 2.22 15.61
N ASN A 148 0.54 3.16 16.56
CA ASN A 148 0.40 2.84 17.98
C ASN A 148 -0.80 1.93 18.23
N ASP A 149 -1.97 2.30 17.72
CA ASP A 149 -3.21 1.55 17.90
C ASP A 149 -3.14 0.17 17.24
N ALA A 150 -2.58 0.08 16.04
CA ALA A 150 -2.42 -1.17 15.32
C ALA A 150 -1.47 -2.15 16.05
N LEU A 151 -0.41 -1.64 16.68
CA LEU A 151 0.52 -2.44 17.48
C LEU A 151 -0.09 -2.86 18.83
N ALA A 152 -0.87 -1.99 19.48
CA ALA A 152 -1.55 -2.28 20.74
C ALA A 152 -2.65 -3.34 20.57
N THR A 153 -3.32 -3.36 19.42
CA THR A 153 -4.44 -4.27 19.14
C THR A 153 -4.05 -5.49 18.30
N ASN A 154 -2.77 -5.66 17.95
CA ASN A 154 -2.27 -6.71 17.05
C ASN A 154 -2.94 -6.71 15.65
N ARG A 155 -3.21 -5.53 15.11
CA ARG A 155 -3.88 -5.30 13.82
C ARG A 155 -2.95 -4.65 12.78
N LEU A 156 -1.63 -4.81 12.94
CA LEU A 156 -0.63 -4.13 12.10
C LEU A 156 -0.83 -4.38 10.60
N LEU A 157 -1.09 -5.62 10.19
CA LEU A 157 -1.37 -5.93 8.78
C LEU A 157 -2.62 -5.19 8.31
N ASP A 158 -3.75 -5.35 9.01
CA ASP A 158 -5.03 -4.74 8.63
C ASP A 158 -4.96 -3.21 8.59
N TRP A 159 -4.15 -2.59 9.44
CA TRP A 159 -3.88 -1.16 9.38
C TRP A 159 -3.20 -0.78 8.06
N PHE A 160 -2.11 -1.44 7.66
CA PHE A 160 -1.47 -1.20 6.37
C PHE A 160 -2.41 -1.45 5.18
N GLU A 161 -3.23 -2.51 5.23
CA GLU A 161 -4.23 -2.80 4.20
C GLU A 161 -5.25 -1.68 4.04
N GLY A 162 -5.63 -1.01 5.14
CA GLY A 162 -6.62 0.06 5.17
C GLY A 162 -6.08 1.45 4.81
N LEU A 163 -4.76 1.62 4.65
CA LEU A 163 -4.18 2.92 4.29
C LEU A 163 -4.33 3.24 2.81
N ALA A 164 -4.22 2.23 1.94
CA ALA A 164 -4.42 2.41 0.51
C ALA A 164 -5.91 2.64 0.18
N PRO A 165 -6.23 3.29 -0.96
CA PRO A 165 -7.61 3.40 -1.42
C PRO A 165 -8.27 2.01 -1.54
N THR A 166 -9.52 1.90 -1.07
CA THR A 166 -10.25 0.63 -1.00
C THR A 166 -11.43 0.57 -1.96
N ASP A 167 -11.60 1.58 -2.82
CA ASP A 167 -12.67 1.60 -3.81
C ASP A 167 -12.47 0.54 -4.91
N ILE A 168 -13.55 0.26 -5.63
CA ILE A 168 -13.57 -0.76 -6.69
C ILE A 168 -12.63 -0.40 -7.85
N GLY A 169 -12.46 0.88 -8.15
CA GLY A 169 -11.57 1.35 -9.21
C GLY A 169 -10.12 1.04 -8.87
N TYR A 170 -9.68 1.41 -7.66
CA TYR A 170 -8.35 1.08 -7.16
C TYR A 170 -8.11 -0.44 -7.12
N SER A 171 -9.07 -1.20 -6.60
CA SER A 171 -8.96 -2.66 -6.50
C SER A 171 -8.80 -3.33 -7.87
N ASN A 172 -9.56 -2.88 -8.87
CA ASN A 172 -9.45 -3.37 -10.25
C ASN A 172 -8.12 -2.99 -10.90
N LEU A 173 -7.64 -1.75 -10.69
CA LEU A 173 -6.34 -1.30 -11.16
C LEU A 173 -5.20 -2.12 -10.54
N SER A 174 -5.23 -2.35 -9.23
CA SER A 174 -4.27 -3.17 -8.50
C SER A 174 -4.24 -4.61 -9.03
N ALA A 175 -5.41 -5.23 -9.20
CA ALA A 175 -5.53 -6.58 -9.75
C ALA A 175 -5.00 -6.66 -11.19
N GLY A 176 -5.33 -5.66 -12.02
CA GLY A 176 -4.79 -5.51 -13.37
C GLY A 176 -3.27 -5.41 -13.36
N TYR A 177 -2.70 -4.51 -12.55
CA TYR A 177 -1.26 -4.34 -12.42
C TYR A 177 -0.56 -5.66 -12.04
N VAL A 178 -1.03 -6.35 -11.00
CA VAL A 178 -0.46 -7.63 -10.57
C VAL A 178 -0.55 -8.68 -11.67
N ARG A 179 -1.69 -8.74 -12.39
CA ARG A 179 -1.86 -9.65 -13.51
C ARG A 179 -0.83 -9.39 -14.62
N TYR A 180 -0.67 -8.14 -15.05
CA TYR A 180 0.27 -7.79 -16.10
C TYR A 180 1.73 -8.00 -15.69
N ARG A 181 2.09 -7.69 -14.44
CA ARG A 181 3.42 -7.99 -13.88
C ARG A 181 3.73 -9.48 -13.94
N ARG A 182 2.78 -10.33 -13.55
CA ARG A 182 2.93 -11.79 -13.64
C ARG A 182 3.12 -12.26 -15.08
N LEU A 183 2.29 -11.76 -16.02
CA LEU A 183 2.40 -12.10 -17.44
C LEU A 183 3.79 -11.77 -18.01
N ILE A 184 4.33 -10.59 -17.66
CA ILE A 184 5.67 -10.16 -18.10
C ILE A 184 6.75 -11.07 -17.49
N ASN A 185 6.67 -11.35 -16.18
CA ASN A 185 7.69 -12.12 -15.48
C ASN A 185 7.69 -13.62 -15.86
N SER A 186 6.52 -14.20 -16.17
CA SER A 186 6.42 -15.62 -16.55
C SER A 186 6.58 -15.86 -18.05
N GLY A 187 6.25 -14.88 -18.89
CA GLY A 187 6.21 -14.99 -20.36
C GLY A 187 7.45 -14.46 -21.09
N GLY A 188 8.44 -13.91 -20.38
CA GLY A 188 9.61 -13.27 -21.01
C GLY A 188 9.32 -11.86 -21.55
N GLY A 189 8.28 -11.21 -21.04
CA GLY A 189 7.80 -9.92 -21.52
C GLY A 189 6.89 -10.01 -22.75
N TRP A 190 6.55 -8.85 -23.30
CA TRP A 190 5.77 -8.77 -24.54
C TRP A 190 6.71 -8.78 -25.74
N PRO A 191 6.54 -9.71 -26.70
CA PRO A 191 7.36 -9.71 -27.90
C PRO A 191 7.07 -8.44 -28.71
N ALA A 192 8.12 -7.84 -29.29
CA ALA A 192 7.95 -6.68 -30.15
C ALA A 192 7.07 -7.03 -31.36
N PHE A 193 6.02 -6.23 -31.59
CA PHE A 193 5.13 -6.40 -32.73
C PHE A 193 5.59 -5.53 -33.91
N ARG A 194 5.90 -6.14 -35.05
CA ARG A 194 6.28 -5.41 -36.27
C ARG A 194 5.04 -4.80 -36.94
N VAL A 195 4.92 -3.49 -36.85
CA VAL A 195 3.89 -2.72 -37.58
C VAL A 195 4.13 -2.80 -39.09
N GLY A 196 3.05 -2.86 -39.87
CA GLY A 196 3.08 -2.95 -41.33
C GLY A 196 1.70 -2.72 -41.94
N ALA A 197 1.49 -3.24 -43.16
CA ALA A 197 0.19 -3.17 -43.83
C ALA A 197 -0.94 -3.73 -42.96
N ASN A 198 -2.17 -3.27 -43.19
CA ASN A 198 -3.35 -3.77 -42.48
C ASN A 198 -3.52 -5.27 -42.72
N ILE A 199 -3.93 -6.00 -41.68
CA ILE A 199 -4.30 -7.42 -41.80
C ILE A 199 -5.81 -7.50 -41.86
N GLU A 200 -6.30 -8.00 -42.98
CA GLU A 200 -7.73 -8.09 -43.28
C GLU A 200 -8.27 -9.49 -42.95
N PRO A 201 -9.50 -9.59 -42.40
CA PRO A 201 -10.17 -10.87 -42.19
C PRO A 201 -10.20 -11.74 -43.45
N GLY A 202 -9.98 -13.04 -43.28
CA GLY A 202 -9.90 -14.02 -44.37
C GLY A 202 -8.54 -14.10 -45.07
N GLY A 203 -7.62 -13.16 -44.80
CA GLY A 203 -6.26 -13.19 -45.33
C GLY A 203 -5.31 -14.13 -44.60
N SER A 204 -4.04 -14.12 -45.00
CA SER A 204 -2.94 -14.79 -44.29
C SER A 204 -1.83 -13.80 -43.99
N ASP A 205 -1.25 -13.85 -42.79
CA ASP A 205 -0.16 -12.95 -42.41
C ASP A 205 0.80 -13.59 -41.38
N PRO A 206 2.13 -13.50 -41.58
CA PRO A 206 3.11 -14.09 -40.68
C PRO A 206 3.12 -13.49 -39.26
N ARG A 207 2.46 -12.36 -39.02
CA ARG A 207 2.33 -11.73 -37.70
C ARG A 207 1.23 -12.33 -36.84
N LEU A 208 0.30 -13.11 -37.42
CA LEU A 208 -0.85 -13.66 -36.69
C LEU A 208 -0.49 -14.51 -35.47
N PRO A 209 0.57 -15.35 -35.46
CA PRO A 209 0.93 -16.11 -34.26
C PRO A 209 1.21 -15.23 -33.03
N LEU A 210 1.84 -14.06 -33.22
CA LEU A 210 2.07 -13.11 -32.12
C LEU A 210 0.78 -12.48 -31.63
N ILE A 211 -0.17 -12.22 -32.53
CA ILE A 211 -1.50 -11.70 -32.18
C ILE A 211 -2.25 -12.74 -31.37
N VAL A 212 -2.28 -14.00 -31.82
CA VAL A 212 -2.91 -15.10 -31.08
C VAL A 212 -2.31 -15.22 -29.68
N GLN A 213 -0.98 -15.21 -29.55
CA GLN A 213 -0.30 -15.25 -28.26
C GLN A 213 -0.73 -14.09 -27.36
N ARG A 214 -0.81 -12.87 -27.91
CA ARG A 214 -1.22 -11.67 -27.15
C ARG A 214 -2.67 -11.77 -26.69
N LEU A 215 -3.58 -12.15 -27.58
CA LEU A 215 -5.00 -12.32 -27.27
C LEU A 215 -5.23 -13.41 -26.22
N VAL A 216 -4.48 -14.51 -26.26
CA VAL A 216 -4.56 -15.56 -25.22
C VAL A 216 -4.05 -15.04 -23.87
N ALA A 217 -2.91 -14.34 -23.86
CA ALA A 217 -2.33 -13.82 -22.63
C ALA A 217 -3.24 -12.76 -21.97
N GLU A 218 -3.89 -11.92 -22.77
CA GLU A 218 -4.80 -10.88 -22.30
C GLU A 218 -6.25 -11.34 -22.14
N GLY A 219 -6.56 -12.58 -22.53
CA GLY A 219 -7.85 -13.23 -22.28
C GLY A 219 -8.94 -12.92 -23.30
N ASP A 220 -8.58 -12.33 -24.44
CA ASP A 220 -9.49 -12.14 -25.58
C ASP A 220 -9.69 -13.44 -26.39
N LEU A 221 -8.81 -14.43 -26.19
CA LEU A 221 -8.96 -15.80 -26.67
C LEU A 221 -8.69 -16.79 -25.54
N SER A 222 -9.42 -17.91 -25.52
CA SER A 222 -9.07 -19.02 -24.63
C SER A 222 -7.79 -19.71 -25.11
N ALA A 223 -7.06 -20.36 -24.21
CA ALA A 223 -5.87 -21.14 -24.58
C ALA A 223 -6.20 -22.26 -25.59
N ALA A 224 -7.38 -22.86 -25.48
CA ALA A 224 -7.86 -23.89 -26.41
C ALA A 224 -8.14 -23.31 -27.81
N ASP A 225 -8.75 -22.13 -27.88
CA ASP A 225 -9.00 -21.44 -29.15
C ASP A 225 -7.69 -21.01 -29.80
N GLY A 226 -6.78 -20.42 -29.02
CA GLY A 226 -5.46 -20.03 -29.52
C GLY A 226 -4.66 -21.21 -30.09
N ALA A 227 -4.68 -22.37 -29.41
CA ALA A 227 -4.04 -23.59 -29.91
C ALA A 227 -4.66 -24.09 -31.22
N ARG A 228 -6.00 -24.09 -31.31
CA ARG A 228 -6.72 -24.48 -32.53
C ARG A 228 -6.41 -23.56 -33.70
N ILE A 229 -6.47 -22.24 -33.48
CA ILE A 229 -6.16 -21.24 -34.51
C ILE A 229 -4.71 -21.40 -34.97
N SER A 230 -3.77 -21.59 -34.05
CA SER A 230 -2.35 -21.78 -34.37
C SER A 230 -2.11 -23.03 -35.22
N ALA A 231 -2.87 -24.10 -34.99
CA ALA A 231 -2.79 -25.33 -35.79
C ALA A 231 -3.31 -25.16 -37.23
N MET A 232 -4.15 -24.15 -37.49
CA MET A 232 -4.65 -23.81 -38.83
C MET A 232 -3.66 -22.95 -39.64
N GLY A 233 -2.50 -22.62 -39.06
CA GLY A 233 -1.46 -21.80 -39.68
C GLY A 233 -1.77 -20.30 -39.59
N ASN A 234 -1.21 -19.53 -40.51
CA ASN A 234 -1.24 -18.07 -40.48
C ASN A 234 -2.51 -17.47 -41.10
N VAL A 235 -3.67 -18.12 -40.96
CA VAL A 235 -4.94 -17.70 -41.58
C VAL A 235 -5.78 -16.87 -40.61
N TYR A 236 -6.25 -15.70 -41.07
CA TYR A 236 -7.10 -14.82 -40.27
C TYR A 236 -8.57 -15.23 -40.34
N GLY A 237 -8.91 -16.32 -39.66
CA GLY A 237 -10.27 -16.88 -39.64
C GLY A 237 -11.26 -16.16 -38.71
N PRO A 238 -12.54 -16.57 -38.73
CA PRO A 238 -13.61 -15.96 -37.92
C PRO A 238 -13.35 -15.97 -36.42
N ASP A 239 -12.79 -17.07 -35.88
CA ASP A 239 -12.49 -17.18 -34.44
C ASP A 239 -11.43 -16.16 -34.00
N LEU A 240 -10.38 -15.98 -34.81
CA LEU A 240 -9.36 -14.98 -34.54
C LEU A 240 -9.95 -13.56 -34.70
N GLN A 241 -10.83 -13.35 -35.68
CA GLN A 241 -11.49 -12.05 -35.87
C GLN A 241 -12.35 -11.68 -34.64
N ALA A 242 -13.07 -12.65 -34.06
CA ALA A 242 -13.82 -12.45 -32.83
C ALA A 242 -12.91 -12.04 -31.66
N GLY A 243 -11.77 -12.72 -31.49
CA GLY A 243 -10.76 -12.35 -30.49
C GLY A 243 -10.20 -10.94 -30.70
N VAL A 244 -9.91 -10.56 -31.95
CA VAL A 244 -9.44 -9.20 -32.28
C VAL A 244 -10.50 -8.15 -31.96
N ARG A 245 -11.79 -8.42 -32.19
CA ARG A 245 -12.87 -7.49 -31.80
C ARG A 245 -12.96 -7.30 -30.30
N SER A 246 -12.80 -8.36 -29.50
CA SER A 246 -12.71 -8.26 -28.03
C SER A 246 -11.55 -7.35 -27.62
N PHE A 247 -10.37 -7.58 -28.19
CA PHE A 247 -9.19 -6.78 -27.93
C PHE A 247 -9.42 -5.31 -28.28
N GLN A 248 -9.93 -5.03 -29.48
CA GLN A 248 -10.22 -3.68 -29.92
C GLN A 248 -11.17 -2.95 -28.96
N ALA A 249 -12.27 -3.59 -28.57
CA ALA A 249 -13.23 -3.01 -27.63
C ALA A 249 -12.57 -2.68 -26.28
N ARG A 250 -11.76 -3.59 -25.74
CA ARG A 250 -11.04 -3.40 -24.48
C ARG A 250 -9.98 -2.29 -24.55
N HIS A 251 -9.43 -2.05 -25.72
CA HIS A 251 -8.47 -0.98 -25.99
C HIS A 251 -9.13 0.35 -26.43
N GLY A 252 -10.47 0.44 -26.41
CA GLY A 252 -11.19 1.66 -26.81
C GLY A 252 -11.14 1.95 -28.32
N LEU A 253 -10.89 0.92 -29.13
CA LEU A 253 -10.87 0.99 -30.60
C LEU A 253 -12.21 0.55 -31.19
N ALA A 254 -12.46 0.91 -32.45
CA ALA A 254 -13.59 0.34 -33.20
C ALA A 254 -13.43 -1.18 -33.34
N ALA A 255 -14.42 -1.94 -32.90
CA ALA A 255 -14.41 -3.41 -32.88
C ALA A 255 -14.81 -4.01 -34.24
N ASP A 256 -14.11 -3.62 -35.31
CA ASP A 256 -14.38 -4.07 -36.68
C ASP A 256 -13.70 -5.41 -37.03
N GLY A 257 -12.72 -5.84 -36.22
CA GLY A 257 -11.90 -7.01 -36.47
C GLY A 257 -10.85 -6.80 -37.57
N ARG A 258 -10.57 -5.56 -37.99
CA ARG A 258 -9.46 -5.26 -38.91
C ARG A 258 -8.23 -4.89 -38.09
N ILE A 259 -7.09 -5.52 -38.36
CA ILE A 259 -5.85 -5.19 -37.64
C ILE A 259 -5.18 -4.01 -38.36
N GLY A 260 -5.77 -2.83 -38.19
CA GLY A 260 -5.28 -1.55 -38.70
C GLY A 260 -4.24 -0.89 -37.79
N THR A 261 -3.83 0.33 -38.13
CA THR A 261 -2.79 1.07 -37.39
C THR A 261 -3.06 1.20 -35.89
N GLY A 262 -4.31 1.47 -35.49
CA GLY A 262 -4.69 1.57 -34.07
C GLY A 262 -4.47 0.25 -33.33
N THR A 263 -4.98 -0.85 -33.87
CA THR A 263 -4.80 -2.20 -33.30
C THR A 263 -3.33 -2.60 -33.25
N GLN A 264 -2.56 -2.34 -34.31
CA GLN A 264 -1.13 -2.66 -34.35
C GLN A 264 -0.31 -1.87 -33.31
N ARG A 265 -0.67 -0.60 -33.03
CA ARG A 265 -0.05 0.19 -31.96
C ARG A 265 -0.39 -0.32 -30.56
N SER A 266 -1.57 -0.89 -30.35
CA SER A 266 -1.93 -1.50 -29.06
C SER A 266 -1.22 -2.85 -28.82
N LEU A 267 -0.69 -3.48 -29.88
CA LEU A 267 0.07 -4.74 -29.80
C LEU A 267 1.57 -4.52 -29.58
N SER A 268 2.11 -3.36 -29.96
CA SER A 268 3.53 -2.97 -29.80
C SER A 268 3.83 -2.48 -28.41
#